data_AF-A0A924Z220-F1
#
_entry.id   AF-A0A924Z220-F1
#
_cell.length_a   1.000
_cell.length_b   1.000
_cell.length_c   1.000
_cell.angle_alpha   90.00
_cell.angle_beta   90.00
_cell.angle_gamma   90.00
#
_symmetry.space_group_name_H-M   'P 1'
#
loop_
_entity.id
_entity.type
_entity.pdbx_description
1 polymer ?
#
loop_
_entity_poly.entity_id
_entity_poly.type
_entity_poly.pdbx_seq_one_letter_code
_entity_poly.pdbx_strand_id
1 'polypeptide(L)'
;MTLQELEQHVHQLSVAERLSLLNTITRSLQHDLAQPQDHTQQTKRALVEQLRGCLKQPGKPAPTDAEIDAMREQRLVEKYLT
;
A
#
# COMPACT_ATOMS: atom_id res chain seq x y z
N MET A 1 -13.43 -5.33 -27.25
CA MET A 1 -14.28 -4.14 -27.16
C MET A 1 -13.40 -2.98 -26.74
N THR A 2 -13.36 -1.92 -27.53
CA THR A 2 -12.58 -0.70 -27.22
C THR A 2 -13.37 0.19 -26.27
N LEU A 3 -12.69 1.14 -25.60
CA LEU A 3 -13.37 2.12 -24.74
C LEU A 3 -14.43 2.91 -25.51
N GLN A 4 -14.13 3.25 -26.76
CA GLN A 4 -15.00 3.99 -27.65
C GLN A 4 -16.28 3.21 -28.01
N GLU A 5 -16.16 1.90 -28.22
CA GLU A 5 -17.32 1.01 -28.43
C GLU A 5 -18.19 0.92 -27.16
N LEU A 6 -17.57 0.82 -25.97
CA LEU A 6 -18.30 0.80 -24.70
C LEU A 6 -19.09 2.10 -24.50
N GLU A 7 -18.46 3.25 -24.73
CA GLU A 7 -19.11 4.55 -24.62
C GLU A 7 -20.32 4.66 -25.54
N GLN A 8 -20.22 4.19 -26.78
CA GLN A 8 -21.35 4.17 -27.71
C GLN A 8 -22.51 3.31 -27.20
N HIS A 9 -22.21 2.12 -26.65
CA HIS A 9 -23.25 1.25 -26.08
C HIS A 9 -23.90 1.85 -24.82
N VAL A 10 -23.16 2.59 -24.00
CA VAL A 10 -23.74 3.27 -22.82
C VAL A 10 -24.82 4.27 -23.20
N HIS A 11 -24.70 4.95 -24.35
CA HIS A 11 -25.69 5.91 -24.82
C HIS A 11 -26.98 5.24 -25.33
N GLN A 12 -26.91 3.97 -25.74
CA GLN A 12 -28.05 3.18 -26.22
C GLN A 12 -28.91 2.63 -25.07
N LEU A 13 -28.38 2.59 -23.85
CA LEU A 13 -29.08 2.11 -22.66
C LEU A 13 -30.17 3.09 -22.20
N SER A 14 -31.20 2.57 -21.56
CA SER A 14 -32.17 3.39 -20.82
C SER A 14 -31.51 4.12 -19.66
N VAL A 15 -32.18 5.15 -19.13
CA VAL A 15 -31.68 5.91 -17.97
C VAL A 15 -31.49 5.00 -16.74
N ALA A 16 -32.41 4.06 -16.50
CA ALA A 16 -32.33 3.13 -15.39
C ALA A 16 -31.11 2.20 -15.48
N GLU A 17 -30.83 1.67 -16.67
CA GLU A 17 -29.66 0.82 -16.92
C GLU A 17 -28.36 1.60 -16.76
N ARG A 18 -28.30 2.86 -17.24
CA ARG A 18 -27.13 3.73 -17.03
C ARG A 18 -26.85 3.99 -15.55
N LEU A 19 -27.88 4.28 -14.76
CA LEU A 19 -27.75 4.47 -13.32
C LEU A 19 -27.31 3.19 -12.60
N SER A 20 -27.82 2.03 -13.02
CA SER A 20 -27.40 0.74 -12.49
C SER A 20 -25.92 0.47 -12.82
N LEU A 21 -25.50 0.74 -14.05
CA LEU A 21 -24.11 0.57 -14.48
C LEU A 21 -23.17 1.48 -13.69
N LEU A 22 -23.54 2.75 -13.49
CA LEU A 22 -22.77 3.70 -12.69
C LEU A 22 -22.56 3.20 -11.25
N ASN A 23 -23.61 2.68 -10.62
CA ASN A 23 -23.52 2.11 -9.27
C ASN A 23 -22.58 0.91 -9.22
N THR A 24 -22.65 0.04 -10.23
CA THR A 24 -21.76 -1.13 -10.34
C THR A 24 -20.30 -0.70 -10.49
N ILE A 25 -20.01 0.26 -11.38
CA ILE A 25 -18.66 0.81 -11.57
C ILE A 25 -18.16 1.45 -10.26
N THR A 26 -18.99 2.28 -9.63
CA THR A 26 -18.66 2.93 -8.36
C THR A 26 -18.30 1.91 -7.29
N ARG A 27 -19.08 0.83 -7.16
CA ARG A 27 -18.82 -0.25 -6.20
C ARG A 27 -17.54 -1.01 -6.51
N SER A 28 -17.27 -1.29 -7.79
CA SER A 28 -16.01 -1.93 -8.22
C SER A 28 -14.81 -1.08 -7.84
N LEU A 29 -14.84 0.22 -8.17
CA LEU A 29 -13.77 1.16 -7.84
C LEU A 29 -13.60 1.30 -6.33
N GLN A 30 -14.69 1.36 -5.57
CA GLN A 30 -14.61 1.38 -4.11
C GLN A 30 -13.95 0.11 -3.55
N HIS A 31 -14.23 -1.07 -4.12
CA HIS A 31 -13.58 -2.31 -3.71
C HIS A 31 -12.07 -2.28 -3.98
N ASP A 32 -11.67 -1.83 -5.17
CA ASP A 32 -10.26 -1.75 -5.57
C ASP A 32 -9.49 -0.70 -4.79
N LEU A 33 -10.14 0.43 -4.46
CA LEU A 33 -9.55 1.51 -3.64
C LEU A 33 -9.56 1.20 -2.14
N ALA A 34 -10.53 0.42 -1.65
CA ALA A 34 -10.59 -0.01 -0.26
C ALA A 34 -9.66 -1.20 0.03
N GLN A 35 -9.24 -1.94 -1.00
CA GLN A 35 -8.13 -2.86 -0.85
C GLN A 35 -6.88 -2.05 -0.45
N PRO A 36 -6.23 -2.37 0.68
CA PRO A 36 -4.98 -1.74 1.01
C PRO A 36 -4.00 -2.15 -0.07
N GLN A 37 -3.73 -1.25 -1.02
CA GLN A 37 -2.69 -1.45 -2.01
C GLN A 37 -1.44 -1.91 -1.28
N ASP A 38 -0.74 -2.93 -1.79
CA ASP A 38 0.47 -3.49 -1.19
C ASP A 38 1.48 -2.41 -0.78
N HIS A 39 1.45 -1.26 -1.46
CA HIS A 39 2.14 -0.03 -1.10
C HIS A 39 1.98 0.35 0.38
N THR A 40 0.79 0.27 0.96
CA THR A 40 0.54 0.63 2.37
C THR A 40 1.20 -0.36 3.33
N GLN A 41 1.23 -1.64 2.99
CA GLN A 41 1.95 -2.65 3.79
C GLN A 41 3.46 -2.50 3.62
N GLN A 42 3.95 -2.24 2.42
CA GLN A 42 5.34 -1.97 2.13
C GLN A 42 5.83 -0.71 2.86
N THR A 43 5.04 0.37 2.86
CA THR A 43 5.33 1.60 3.60
C THR A 43 5.36 1.35 5.10
N LYS A 44 4.44 0.55 5.65
CA LYS A 44 4.46 0.20 7.08
C LYS A 44 5.70 -0.63 7.45
N ARG A 45 6.07 -1.61 6.63
CA ARG A 45 7.29 -2.42 6.85
C ARG A 45 8.55 -1.56 6.74
N ALA A 46 8.64 -0.70 5.73
CA ALA A 46 9.73 0.25 5.58
C ALA A 46 9.82 1.22 6.78
N LEU A 47 8.69 1.71 7.29
CA LEU A 47 8.64 2.57 8.47
C LEU A 47 9.11 1.81 9.74
N VAL A 48 8.70 0.57 9.92
CA VAL A 48 9.17 -0.29 11.03
C VAL A 48 10.67 -0.55 10.91
N GLU A 49 11.19 -0.76 9.70
CA GLU A 49 12.64 -0.92 9.46
C GLU A 49 13.43 0.36 9.76
N GLN A 50 12.84 1.54 9.58
CA GLN A 50 13.45 2.82 9.98
C GLN A 50 13.56 2.98 11.50
N LEU A 51 12.68 2.33 12.27
CA LEU A 51 12.67 2.37 13.74
C LEU A 51 13.52 1.23 14.37
N ARG A 52 14.52 0.72 13.63
CA ARG A 52 15.43 -0.34 14.09
C ARG A 52 16.11 0.08 15.40
N GLY A 53 16.06 -0.80 16.41
CA GLY A 53 16.60 -0.54 17.74
C GLY A 53 15.65 0.21 18.70
N CYS A 54 14.59 0.85 18.19
CA CYS A 54 13.62 1.57 19.03
C CYS A 54 12.40 0.72 19.42
N LEU A 55 12.09 -0.31 18.64
CA LEU A 55 10.92 -1.17 18.83
C LEU A 55 11.28 -2.50 19.48
N LYS A 56 10.42 -2.98 20.38
CA LYS A 56 10.54 -4.32 20.98
C LYS A 56 10.31 -5.39 19.91
N GLN A 57 11.22 -6.34 19.82
CA GLN A 57 11.05 -7.50 18.94
C GLN A 57 10.27 -8.59 19.69
N PRO A 58 9.20 -9.16 19.10
CA PRO A 58 8.44 -10.23 19.73
C PRO A 58 9.36 -11.40 20.12
N GLY A 59 9.27 -11.87 21.37
CA GLY A 59 10.03 -13.02 21.86
C GLY A 59 11.53 -12.77 22.09
N LYS A 60 12.01 -11.53 21.96
CA LYS A 60 13.41 -11.18 22.22
C LYS A 60 13.54 -10.14 23.34
N PRO A 61 14.62 -10.18 24.13
CA PRO A 61 14.92 -9.12 25.08
C PRO A 61 15.15 -7.78 24.38
N ALA A 62 15.04 -6.70 25.14
CA ALA A 62 15.43 -5.39 24.63
C ALA A 62 16.94 -5.41 24.28
N PRO A 63 17.34 -4.86 23.12
CA PRO A 63 18.74 -4.80 22.74
C PRO A 63 19.52 -3.93 23.74
N THR A 64 20.76 -4.32 23.99
CA THR A 64 21.72 -3.56 24.77
C THR A 64 22.24 -2.36 24.00
N ASP A 65 22.79 -1.37 24.71
CA ASP A 65 23.33 -0.15 24.08
C ASP A 65 24.39 -0.46 23.03
N ALA A 66 25.26 -1.45 23.27
CA ALA A 66 26.27 -1.89 22.33
C ALA A 66 25.67 -2.51 21.04
N GLU A 67 24.57 -3.27 21.17
CA GLU A 67 23.86 -3.82 20.01
C GLU A 67 23.16 -2.72 19.22
N ILE A 68 22.63 -1.70 19.89
CA ILE A 68 22.01 -0.53 19.25
C ILE A 68 23.06 0.27 18.46
N ASP A 69 24.25 0.49 19.03
CA ASP A 69 25.34 1.18 18.35
C ASP A 69 25.82 0.44 17.09
N ALA A 70 25.95 -0.90 17.17
CA ALA A 70 26.27 -1.73 16.01
C ALA A 70 25.19 -1.65 14.91
N MET A 71 23.91 -1.68 15.30
CA MET A 71 22.79 -1.50 14.36
C MET A 71 22.82 -0.12 13.68
N ARG A 72 23.19 0.92 14.42
CA ARG A 72 23.33 2.29 13.91
C ARG A 72 24.47 2.39 12.90
N GLU A 73 25.63 1.83 13.20
CA GLU A 73 26.78 1.82 12.29
C GLU A 73 26.45 1.10 10.99
N GLN A 74 25.87 -0.11 11.07
CA GLN A 74 25.43 -0.86 9.90
C GLN A 74 24.46 -0.04 9.04
N ARG A 75 23.51 0.68 9.66
CA ARG A 75 22.56 1.52 8.93
C ARG A 75 23.19 2.73 8.26
N LEU A 76 24.22 3.32 8.87
CA LEU A 76 24.97 4.43 8.27
C LEU A 76 25.75 3.96 7.04
N VAL A 77 26.35 2.76 7.09
CA VAL A 77 27.03 2.15 5.94
C VAL A 77 26.04 1.89 4.81
N GLU A 78 24.93 1.20 5.08
CA GLU A 78 23.88 0.94 4.09
C GLU A 78 23.36 2.24 3.43
N LYS A 79 23.28 3.34 4.19
CA LYS A 79 22.70 4.60 3.70
C LYS A 79 23.68 5.44 2.86
N TYR A 80 24.96 5.43 3.19
CA TYR A 80 25.93 6.41 2.64
C TYR A 80 27.10 5.78 1.87
N LEU A 81 27.33 4.47 2.00
CA LEU A 81 28.45 3.76 1.38
C LEU A 81 27.99 2.72 0.32
N THR A 82 26.70 2.73 -0.01
CA THR A 82 26.06 1.85 -1.01
C THR A 82 25.35 2.73 -2.04
#